data_AF-A0A2D7CU39-F1
#
_entry.id   AF-A0A2D7CU39-F1
#
_cell.length_a   1.000
_cell.length_b   1.000
_cell.length_c   1.000
_cell.angle_alpha   90.00
_cell.angle_beta   90.00
_cell.angle_gamma   90.00
#
_symmetry.space_group_name_H-M   'P 1'
#
loop_
_entity.id
_entity.type
_entity.pdbx_description
1 polymer ?
#
loop_
_entity_poly.entity_id
_entity_poly.type
_entity_poly.pdbx_seq_one_letter_code
_entity_poly.pdbx_strand_id
1 'polypeptide(L)'
;MKQAIEFLLNLILHVIILFIILTVFFFVYISVLEKEAYQNEIDSVLRNEFLSQLNKLPDDQKQVIRSYLEDTNFDLYLNNFKVPNTYVTINNNWLVAVCVIVASFLILLFLTISFFVQHTCHLRLDIYNIVYENICLFSITGVIEICFFVYIAYNYIPVSPTVMLDSFLTDIDDKLN
;
A
#
# COMPACT_ATOMS: atom_id res chain seq x y z
N MET A 1 8.97 -27.07 -31.58
CA MET A 1 9.18 -27.42 -30.15
C MET A 1 10.22 -26.52 -29.49
N LYS A 2 11.45 -26.40 -30.01
CA LYS A 2 12.49 -25.50 -29.46
C LYS A 2 12.04 -24.03 -29.32
N GLN A 3 11.46 -23.45 -30.37
CA GLN A 3 10.95 -22.07 -30.36
C GLN A 3 9.86 -21.82 -29.30
N ALA A 4 8.99 -22.81 -29.06
CA ALA A 4 7.95 -22.69 -28.04
C ALA A 4 8.54 -22.72 -26.61
N ILE A 5 9.59 -23.52 -26.41
CA ILE A 5 10.32 -23.58 -25.13
C ILE A 5 11.10 -22.29 -24.89
N GLU A 6 11.76 -21.75 -25.91
CA GLU A 6 12.46 -20.46 -25.84
C GLU A 6 11.51 -19.32 -25.48
N PHE A 7 10.35 -19.26 -26.15
CA PHE A 7 9.31 -18.27 -25.85
C PHE A 7 8.79 -18.41 -24.40
N LEU A 8 8.46 -19.63 -23.97
CA LEU A 8 7.97 -19.88 -22.62
C LEU A 8 9.01 -19.48 -21.56
N LEU A 9 10.28 -19.80 -21.81
CA LEU A 9 11.35 -19.46 -20.88
C LEU A 9 11.57 -17.95 -20.81
N ASN A 10 11.54 -17.26 -21.95
CA ASN A 10 11.61 -15.80 -21.98
C ASN A 10 10.45 -15.16 -21.20
N LEU A 11 9.23 -15.66 -21.37
CA LEU A 11 8.05 -15.21 -20.63
C LEU A 11 8.21 -15.40 -19.12
N ILE A 12 8.68 -16.58 -18.68
CA ILE A 12 8.89 -16.87 -17.25
C ILE A 12 9.92 -15.91 -16.65
N LEU A 13 11.04 -15.66 -17.36
CA LEU A 13 12.06 -14.74 -16.90
C LEU A 13 11.52 -13.31 -16.79
N HIS A 14 10.70 -12.88 -17.75
CA HIS A 14 10.00 -11.58 -17.67
C HIS A 14 9.13 -11.48 -16.42
N VAL A 15 8.27 -12.47 -16.16
CA VAL A 15 7.38 -12.45 -14.98
C VAL A 15 8.18 -12.40 -13.68
N ILE A 16 9.30 -13.14 -13.58
CA ILE A 16 10.15 -13.13 -12.39
C ILE A 16 10.79 -11.74 -12.18
N ILE A 17 11.36 -11.16 -13.24
CA ILE A 17 12.00 -9.84 -13.16
C ILE A 17 10.97 -8.76 -12.80
N LEU A 18 9.79 -8.79 -13.44
CA LEU A 18 8.71 -7.85 -13.16
C LEU A 18 8.26 -7.95 -11.70
N PHE A 19 8.09 -9.16 -11.17
CA PHE A 19 7.72 -9.36 -9.77
C PHE A 19 8.74 -8.76 -8.81
N ILE A 20 10.04 -8.94 -9.08
CA ILE A 20 11.12 -8.38 -8.25
C ILE A 20 11.07 -6.85 -8.29
N ILE A 21 10.96 -6.25 -9.48
CA ILE A 21 10.86 -4.79 -9.63
C ILE A 21 9.65 -4.24 -8.89
N LEU A 22 8.48 -4.87 -9.04
CA LEU A 22 7.25 -4.45 -8.35
C LEU A 22 7.38 -4.56 -6.83
N THR A 23 7.99 -5.64 -6.33
CA THR A 23 8.21 -5.82 -4.90
C THR A 23 9.09 -4.70 -4.33
N VAL A 24 10.20 -4.39 -5.00
CA VAL A 24 11.09 -3.29 -4.60
C VAL A 24 10.37 -1.95 -4.68
N PHE A 25 9.65 -1.69 -5.76
CA PHE A 25 8.88 -0.46 -5.96
C PHE A 25 7.82 -0.28 -4.87
N PHE A 26 7.11 -1.35 -4.51
CA PHE A 26 6.11 -1.31 -3.45
C PHE A 26 6.72 -0.90 -2.11
N PHE A 27 7.80 -1.55 -1.68
CA PHE A 27 8.40 -1.24 -0.38
C PHE A 27 9.10 0.12 -0.35
N VAL A 28 9.81 0.48 -1.42
CA VAL A 28 10.58 1.74 -1.45
C VAL A 28 9.69 2.96 -1.60
N TYR A 29 8.67 2.88 -2.45
CA TYR A 29 7.88 4.05 -2.85
C TYR A 29 6.44 3.98 -2.35
N ILE A 30 5.69 2.94 -2.74
CA ILE A 30 4.25 2.87 -2.46
C ILE A 30 3.97 2.82 -0.96
N SER A 31 4.74 2.04 -0.18
CA SER A 31 4.51 1.89 1.26
C SER A 31 4.70 3.21 2.03
N VAL A 32 5.63 4.06 1.58
CA VAL A 32 5.88 5.38 2.18
C VAL A 32 4.75 6.33 1.80
N LEU A 33 4.38 6.35 0.52
CA LEU A 33 3.30 7.20 0.00
C LEU A 33 1.96 6.89 0.66
N GLU A 34 1.62 5.60 0.79
CA GLU A 34 0.40 5.16 1.47
C GLU A 34 0.41 5.57 2.94
N LYS A 35 1.53 5.39 3.65
CA LYS A 35 1.63 5.77 5.05
C LYS A 35 1.40 7.27 5.25
N GLU A 36 1.99 8.11 4.40
CA GLU A 36 1.77 9.57 4.45
C GLU A 36 0.33 9.93 4.11
N ALA A 37 -0.26 9.34 3.07
CA ALA A 37 -1.65 9.57 2.69
C ALA A 37 -2.62 9.19 3.83
N TYR A 38 -2.44 8.01 4.42
CA TYR A 38 -3.25 7.56 5.56
C TYR A 38 -3.09 8.45 6.78
N GLN A 39 -1.87 8.88 7.12
CA GLN A 39 -1.65 9.78 8.25
C GLN A 39 -2.28 11.15 8.03
N ASN A 40 -2.18 11.70 6.82
CA ASN A 40 -2.81 12.97 6.47
C ASN A 40 -4.34 12.89 6.51
N GLU A 41 -4.91 11.78 6.05
CA GLU A 41 -6.36 11.56 6.10
C GLU A 41 -6.86 11.39 7.54
N ILE A 42 -6.16 10.63 8.38
CA ILE A 42 -6.52 10.48 9.79
C ILE A 42 -6.41 11.82 10.52
N ASP A 43 -5.33 12.58 10.31
CA ASP A 43 -5.15 13.90 10.93
C ASP A 43 -6.23 14.89 10.45
N SER A 44 -6.62 14.85 9.17
CA SER A 44 -7.65 15.74 8.62
C SER A 44 -9.05 15.42 9.16
N VAL A 45 -9.43 14.14 9.21
CA VAL A 45 -10.72 13.67 9.72
C VAL A 45 -10.82 13.89 11.23
N LEU A 46 -9.80 13.49 12.00
CA LEU A 46 -9.82 13.63 13.46
C LEU A 46 -9.71 15.07 13.94
N ARG A 47 -9.01 15.97 13.24
CA ARG A 47 -8.94 17.36 13.67
C ARG A 47 -10.07 18.19 13.11
N ASN A 48 -10.32 18.15 11.81
CA ASN A 48 -11.25 19.10 11.21
C ASN A 48 -12.69 18.63 11.35
N GLU A 49 -12.98 17.36 11.06
CA GLU A 49 -14.36 16.87 11.08
C GLU A 49 -14.85 16.72 12.52
N PHE A 50 -14.09 16.05 13.38
CA PHE A 50 -14.45 15.89 14.79
C PHE A 50 -14.63 17.23 15.52
N LEU A 51 -13.70 18.19 15.38
CA LEU A 51 -13.87 19.51 16.01
C LEU A 51 -15.04 20.29 15.40
N SER A 52 -15.30 20.16 14.10
CA SER A 52 -16.45 20.81 13.47
C SER A 52 -17.78 20.26 13.99
N GLN A 53 -17.86 18.94 14.22
CA GLN A 53 -19.03 18.30 14.80
C GLN A 53 -19.19 18.64 16.28
N LEU A 54 -18.09 18.66 17.03
CA LEU A 54 -18.08 19.15 18.41
C LEU A 54 -18.63 20.57 18.50
N ASN A 55 -18.27 21.43 17.55
CA ASN A 55 -18.71 22.82 17.50
C ASN A 55 -20.20 22.98 17.16
N LYS A 56 -20.84 21.99 16.54
CA LYS A 56 -22.27 21.97 16.23
C LYS A 56 -23.15 21.50 17.40
N LEU A 57 -22.55 20.85 18.41
CA LEU A 57 -23.30 20.38 19.59
C LEU A 57 -23.76 21.55 20.49
N PRO A 58 -24.90 21.40 21.18
CA PRO A 58 -25.37 22.33 22.21
C PRO A 58 -24.35 22.54 23.33
N ASP A 59 -24.37 23.72 23.97
CA ASP A 59 -23.33 24.12 24.94
C ASP A 59 -23.26 23.21 26.18
N ASP A 60 -24.39 22.64 26.60
CA ASP A 60 -24.50 21.64 27.68
C ASP A 60 -23.79 20.32 27.32
N GLN A 61 -23.93 19.84 26.08
CA GLN A 61 -23.25 18.63 25.61
C GLN A 61 -21.76 18.89 25.32
N LYS A 62 -21.42 20.07 24.79
CA LYS A 62 -20.01 20.50 24.60
C LYS A 62 -19.23 20.51 25.90
N GLN A 63 -19.84 20.99 26.99
CA GLN A 63 -19.17 21.09 28.28
C GLN A 63 -18.87 19.69 28.85
N VAL A 64 -19.82 18.76 28.71
CA VAL A 64 -19.62 17.35 29.10
C VAL A 64 -18.49 16.74 28.28
N ILE A 65 -18.51 16.85 26.95
CA ILE A 65 -17.48 16.26 26.09
C ILE A 65 -16.11 16.94 26.28
N ARG A 66 -16.05 18.26 26.45
CA ARG A 66 -14.79 18.96 26.82
C ARG A 66 -14.26 18.49 28.15
N SER A 67 -15.11 18.29 29.16
CA SER A 67 -14.66 17.77 30.45
C SER A 67 -14.05 16.37 30.32
N TYR A 68 -14.62 15.50 29.47
CA TYR A 68 -14.01 14.20 29.17
C TYR A 68 -12.70 14.33 28.39
N LEU A 69 -12.60 15.24 27.42
CA LEU A 69 -11.43 15.44 26.55
C LEU A 69 -10.24 16.15 27.24
N GLU A 70 -10.52 17.13 28.11
CA GLU A 70 -9.50 17.85 28.90
C GLU A 70 -8.86 16.91 29.93
N ASP A 71 -9.65 16.02 30.54
CA ASP A 71 -9.17 15.06 31.54
C ASP A 71 -8.39 13.88 30.90
N THR A 72 -8.66 13.57 29.62
CA THR A 72 -7.97 12.49 28.88
C THR A 72 -6.78 12.94 28.03
N ASN A 73 -6.45 14.23 27.98
CA ASN A 73 -5.34 14.76 27.20
C ASN A 73 -5.44 14.30 25.73
N PHE A 74 -6.47 14.76 25.01
CA PHE A 74 -6.82 14.32 23.65
C PHE A 74 -5.63 14.27 22.66
N ASP A 75 -4.64 15.17 22.79
CA ASP A 75 -3.41 15.13 22.01
C ASP A 75 -2.58 13.85 22.23
N LEU A 76 -2.63 13.28 23.43
CA LEU A 76 -2.03 11.98 23.78
C LEU A 76 -2.72 10.84 23.03
N TYR A 77 -4.05 10.87 22.92
CA TYR A 77 -4.82 9.89 22.14
C TYR A 77 -4.52 10.01 20.65
N LEU A 78 -4.52 11.23 20.11
CA LEU A 78 -4.12 11.51 18.72
C LEU A 78 -2.69 11.01 18.44
N ASN A 79 -1.74 11.26 19.35
CA ASN A 79 -0.38 10.73 19.22
C ASN A 79 -0.33 9.20 19.30
N ASN A 80 -1.19 8.56 20.09
CA ASN A 80 -1.29 7.10 20.13
C ASN A 80 -1.81 6.50 18.82
N PHE A 81 -2.63 7.22 18.04
CA PHE A 81 -3.03 6.80 16.68
C PHE A 81 -1.91 6.98 15.64
N LYS A 82 -0.94 7.88 15.88
CA LYS A 82 0.23 8.04 15.00
C LYS A 82 1.23 6.90 15.13
N VAL A 83 1.24 6.21 16.27
CA VAL A 83 2.11 5.07 16.51
C VAL A 83 1.39 3.79 16.09
N PRO A 84 1.95 2.99 15.16
CA PRO A 84 1.32 1.74 14.76
C PRO A 84 1.23 0.79 15.96
N ASN A 85 0.06 0.18 16.15
CA ASN A 85 -0.16 -0.83 17.18
C ASN A 85 0.84 -2.00 17.03
N THR A 86 1.26 -2.60 18.13
CA THR A 86 2.09 -3.82 18.18
C THR A 86 1.60 -4.89 17.20
N TYR A 87 0.29 -5.11 17.06
CA TYR A 87 -0.24 -6.07 16.08
C TYR A 87 0.05 -5.69 14.63
N VAL A 88 -0.03 -4.39 14.30
CA VAL A 88 0.28 -3.86 12.96
C VAL A 88 1.76 -4.02 12.66
N THR A 89 2.64 -3.70 13.62
CA THR A 89 4.09 -3.84 13.43
C THR A 89 4.51 -5.31 13.27
N ILE A 90 3.93 -6.22 14.05
CA ILE A 90 4.17 -7.67 13.91
C ILE A 90 3.72 -8.16 12.54
N ASN A 91 2.50 -7.81 12.11
CA ASN A 91 1.97 -8.24 10.82
C ASN A 91 2.78 -7.68 9.64
N ASN A 92 3.16 -6.40 9.70
CA ASN A 92 3.95 -5.77 8.65
C ASN A 92 5.37 -6.38 8.57
N ASN A 93 6.02 -6.62 9.72
CA ASN A 93 7.32 -7.28 9.74
C ASN A 93 7.25 -8.71 9.21
N TRP A 94 6.18 -9.44 9.54
CA TRP A 94 5.94 -10.78 8.99
C TRP A 94 5.75 -10.73 7.46
N LEU A 95 4.96 -9.77 6.97
CA LEU A 95 4.75 -9.58 5.54
C LEU A 95 6.06 -9.23 4.81
N VAL A 96 6.87 -8.32 5.36
CA VAL A 96 8.20 -8.00 4.84
C VAL A 96 9.07 -9.25 4.78
N ALA A 97 9.09 -10.07 5.84
CA ALA A 97 9.86 -11.31 5.88
C ALA A 97 9.40 -12.29 4.79
N VAL A 98 8.09 -12.48 4.61
CA VAL A 98 7.52 -13.32 3.54
C VAL A 98 7.94 -12.80 2.17
N CYS A 99 7.84 -11.49 1.92
CA CYS A 99 8.26 -10.89 0.66
C CYS A 99 9.75 -11.10 0.37
N VAL A 100 10.62 -10.94 1.38
CA VAL A 100 12.06 -11.20 1.23
C VAL A 100 12.35 -12.68 0.94
N ILE A 101 11.66 -13.60 1.62
CA ILE A 101 11.78 -15.04 1.36
C ILE A 101 11.34 -15.36 -0.08
N VAL A 102 10.20 -14.85 -0.53
CA VAL A 102 9.70 -15.07 -1.90
C VAL A 102 10.65 -14.47 -2.93
N ALA A 103 11.12 -13.24 -2.73
CA ALA A 103 12.06 -12.58 -3.63
C ALA A 103 13.39 -13.34 -3.73
N SER A 104 13.95 -13.77 -2.60
CA SER A 104 15.19 -14.57 -2.59
C SER A 104 15.01 -15.92 -3.29
N PHE A 105 13.88 -16.60 -3.08
CA PHE A 105 13.54 -17.84 -3.79
C PHE A 105 13.43 -17.62 -5.30
N LEU A 106 12.77 -16.56 -5.75
CA LEU A 106 12.62 -16.23 -7.17
C LEU A 106 13.96 -15.86 -7.83
N ILE A 107 14.86 -15.16 -7.12
CA ILE A 107 16.22 -14.88 -7.61
C ILE A 107 17.00 -16.18 -7.77
N LEU A 108 16.92 -17.10 -6.80
CA LEU A 108 17.58 -18.40 -6.90
C LEU A 108 17.00 -19.24 -8.05
N LEU A 109 15.68 -19.22 -8.23
CA LEU A 109 15.01 -19.87 -9.37
C LEU A 109 15.48 -19.27 -10.70
N PHE A 110 15.58 -17.94 -10.79
CA PHE A 110 16.10 -17.26 -11.97
C PHE A 110 17.54 -17.66 -12.29
N LEU A 111 18.42 -17.71 -11.28
CA LEU A 111 19.81 -18.09 -11.44
C LEU A 111 19.95 -19.56 -11.87
N THR A 112 19.19 -20.46 -11.26
CA THR A 112 19.20 -21.90 -11.61
C THR A 112 18.70 -22.15 -13.03
N ILE A 113 17.61 -21.50 -13.45
CA ILE A 113 17.12 -21.57 -14.83
C ILE A 113 18.17 -21.04 -15.80
N SER A 114 18.72 -19.85 -15.53
CA SER A 114 19.72 -19.22 -16.38
C SER A 114 20.97 -20.09 -16.53
N PHE A 115 21.48 -20.65 -15.43
CA PHE A 115 22.61 -21.56 -15.42
C PHE A 115 22.32 -22.83 -16.23
N PHE A 116 21.15 -23.45 -16.01
CA PHE A 116 20.76 -24.67 -16.72
C PHE A 116 20.62 -24.44 -18.23
N VAL A 117 20.01 -23.33 -18.66
CA VAL A 117 19.84 -23.00 -20.08
C VAL A 117 21.18 -22.76 -20.76
N GLN A 118 22.09 -22.05 -20.10
CA GLN A 118 23.41 -21.73 -20.64
C GLN A 118 24.29 -22.98 -20.77
N HIS A 119 24.29 -23.87 -19.77
CA HIS A 119 25.15 -25.05 -19.74
C HIS A 119 24.57 -26.27 -20.46
N THR A 120 23.27 -26.54 -20.33
CA THR A 120 22.65 -27.76 -20.87
C THR A 120 22.12 -27.56 -22.28
N CYS A 121 21.50 -26.40 -22.55
CA CYS A 121 20.82 -26.15 -23.82
C CYS A 121 21.67 -25.34 -24.82
N HIS A 122 22.80 -24.78 -24.39
CA HIS A 122 23.66 -23.87 -25.16
C HIS A 122 22.90 -22.71 -25.82
N LEU A 123 21.76 -22.34 -25.24
CA LEU A 123 20.95 -21.21 -25.67
C LEU A 123 21.51 -19.94 -25.03
N ARG A 124 21.79 -18.93 -25.86
CA ARG A 124 22.17 -17.60 -25.38
C ARG A 124 20.91 -16.83 -25.07
N LEU A 125 20.63 -16.65 -23.79
CA LEU A 125 19.58 -15.74 -23.33
C LEU A 125 20.12 -14.32 -23.40
N ASP A 126 19.42 -13.46 -24.13
CA ASP A 126 19.71 -12.03 -24.16
C ASP A 126 19.09 -11.35 -22.93
N ILE A 127 19.73 -11.54 -21.77
CA ILE A 127 19.28 -10.99 -20.49
C ILE A 127 19.17 -9.46 -20.56
N TYR A 128 20.05 -8.81 -21.33
CA TYR A 128 20.02 -7.37 -21.51
C TYR A 128 18.72 -6.92 -22.17
N ASN A 129 18.33 -7.59 -23.27
CA ASN A 129 17.08 -7.29 -23.94
C ASN A 129 15.86 -7.56 -23.04
N ILE A 130 15.87 -8.64 -22.25
CA ILE A 130 14.80 -8.95 -21.29
C ILE A 130 14.65 -7.84 -20.24
N VAL A 131 15.76 -7.39 -19.64
CA VAL A 131 15.72 -6.31 -18.64
C VAL A 131 15.20 -5.01 -19.26
N TYR A 132 15.65 -4.68 -20.48
CA TYR A 132 15.19 -3.50 -21.21
C TYR A 132 13.69 -3.57 -21.53
N GLU A 133 13.20 -4.72 -22.01
CA GLU A 133 11.78 -4.97 -22.28
C GLU A 133 10.94 -4.80 -21.01
N ASN A 134 11.39 -5.33 -19.86
CA ASN A 134 10.70 -5.15 -18.58
C ASN A 134 10.66 -3.68 -18.12
N ILE A 135 11.76 -2.94 -18.26
CA ILE A 135 11.79 -1.51 -17.91
C ILE A 135 10.83 -0.71 -18.81
N CYS A 136 10.78 -1.03 -20.11
CA CYS A 136 9.87 -0.42 -21.06
C CYS A 136 8.40 -0.72 -20.69
N LEU A 137 8.08 -2.00 -20.46
CA LEU A 137 6.74 -2.44 -20.07
C LEU A 137 6.29 -1.81 -18.74
N PHE A 138 7.17 -1.76 -17.74
CA PHE A 138 6.89 -1.14 -16.46
C PHE A 138 6.61 0.36 -16.62
N SER A 139 7.41 1.06 -17.42
CA SER A 139 7.23 2.50 -17.69
C SER A 139 5.90 2.78 -18.40
N ILE A 140 5.56 1.99 -19.44
CA ILE A 140 4.30 2.12 -20.18
C ILE A 140 3.11 1.86 -19.24
N THR A 141 3.20 0.80 -18.43
CA THR A 141 2.15 0.45 -17.45
C THR A 141 1.94 1.58 -16.45
N GLY A 142 3.02 2.16 -15.91
CA GLY A 142 2.95 3.30 -15.00
C GLY A 142 2.33 4.54 -15.64
N VAL A 143 2.65 4.84 -16.90
CA VAL A 143 2.00 5.94 -17.64
C VAL A 143 0.51 5.69 -17.81
N ILE A 144 0.13 4.48 -18.21
CA ILE A 144 -1.28 4.09 -18.36
C ILE A 144 -2.03 4.21 -17.03
N GLU A 145 -1.41 3.76 -15.93
CA GLU A 145 -1.98 3.83 -14.58
C GLU A 145 -2.18 5.29 -14.13
N ILE A 146 -1.20 6.16 -14.35
CA ILE A 146 -1.34 7.60 -14.07
C ILE A 146 -2.48 8.20 -14.89
N CYS A 147 -2.54 7.91 -16.19
CA CYS A 147 -3.63 8.37 -17.04
C CYS A 147 -4.99 7.83 -16.54
N PHE A 148 -5.06 6.57 -16.12
CA PHE A 148 -6.26 5.98 -15.55
C PHE A 148 -6.69 6.72 -14.27
N PHE A 149 -5.77 6.99 -13.34
CA PHE A 149 -6.11 7.71 -12.10
C PHE A 149 -6.57 9.14 -12.36
N VAL A 150 -5.89 9.86 -13.25
CA VAL A 150 -6.22 11.27 -13.55
C VAL A 150 -7.54 11.39 -14.33
N TYR A 151 -7.76 10.54 -15.35
CA TYR A 151 -8.91 10.69 -16.23
C TYR A 151 -10.15 9.90 -15.79
N ILE A 152 -9.97 8.78 -15.10
CA ILE A 152 -11.08 7.90 -14.70
C ILE A 152 -11.29 7.96 -13.19
N ALA A 153 -10.29 7.63 -12.39
CA ALA A 153 -10.46 7.50 -10.94
C ALA A 153 -10.81 8.83 -10.26
N TYR A 154 -10.24 9.95 -10.70
CA TYR A 154 -10.58 11.27 -10.17
C TYR A 154 -12.06 11.65 -10.37
N ASN A 155 -12.69 11.13 -11.44
CA ASN A 155 -14.12 11.34 -11.69
C ASN A 155 -15.02 10.35 -10.94
N TYR A 156 -14.45 9.31 -10.32
CA TYR A 156 -15.16 8.44 -9.40
C TYR A 156 -15.15 9.07 -8.02
N ILE A 157 -16.34 9.36 -7.49
CA ILE A 157 -16.50 9.87 -6.13
C ILE A 157 -16.02 8.78 -5.16
N PRO A 158 -14.91 8.98 -4.41
CA PRO A 158 -14.50 8.01 -3.42
C PRO A 158 -15.56 7.98 -2.31
N VAL A 159 -15.94 6.79 -1.89
CA VAL A 159 -16.73 6.62 -0.67
C VAL A 159 -15.82 7.05 0.48
N SER A 160 -16.06 8.24 1.01
CA SER A 160 -15.12 8.88 1.93
C SER A 160 -15.08 8.14 3.27
N PRO A 161 -13.96 8.23 4.02
CA PRO A 161 -13.81 7.66 5.37
C PRO A 161 -14.83 8.19 6.40
N THR A 162 -15.70 9.12 6.00
CA THR A 162 -16.88 9.57 6.73
C THR A 162 -17.71 8.40 7.27
N VAL A 163 -17.79 7.26 6.57
CA VAL A 163 -18.52 6.07 7.07
C VAL A 163 -17.95 5.55 8.42
N MET A 164 -16.64 5.64 8.63
CA MET A 164 -16.00 5.26 9.89
C MET A 164 -16.30 6.26 11.00
N LEU A 165 -16.33 7.55 10.68
CA LEU A 165 -16.68 8.60 11.63
C LEU A 165 -18.16 8.53 12.01
N ASP A 166 -19.05 8.34 11.03
CA ASP A 166 -20.48 8.16 11.23
C ASP A 166 -20.75 6.98 12.15
N SER A 167 -20.02 5.86 11.99
CA SER A 167 -20.13 4.70 12.88
C SER A 167 -19.72 5.02 14.32
N PHE A 168 -18.60 5.72 14.49
CA PHE A 168 -18.11 6.12 15.82
C PHE A 168 -19.03 7.13 16.51
N LEU A 169 -19.58 8.09 15.76
CA LEU A 169 -20.51 9.09 16.29
C LEU A 169 -21.85 8.46 16.66
N THR A 170 -22.33 7.51 15.85
CA THR A 170 -23.53 6.73 16.17
C THR A 170 -23.32 5.95 17.47
N ASP A 171 -22.15 5.32 17.65
CA ASP A 171 -21.79 4.61 18.90
C ASP A 171 -21.71 5.53 20.14
N ILE A 172 -21.38 6.82 19.95
CA ILE A 172 -21.38 7.81 21.03
C ILE A 172 -22.80 8.28 21.35
N ASP A 173 -23.60 8.58 20.32
CA ASP A 173 -25.00 9.01 20.47
C ASP A 173 -25.84 7.92 21.16
N ASP A 174 -25.64 6.66 20.79
CA ASP A 174 -26.27 5.49 21.43
C ASP A 174 -25.86 5.30 22.90
N LYS A 175 -24.69 5.80 23.32
CA LYS A 175 -24.24 5.75 24.74
C LYS A 175 -24.69 6.94 25.56
N LEU A 176 -25.07 8.04 24.92
CA LEU A 176 -25.54 9.26 25.58
C LEU A 176 -27.06 9.26 25.81
N ASN A 177 -27.82 8.49 25.01
CA ASN A 177 -29.26 8.26 25.18
C ASN A 177 -29.56 7.02 26.04
#